data_AF-A0A7T5R317-F1
#
_entry.id   AF-A0A7T5R317-F1
#
_cell.length_a   1.000
_cell.length_b   1.000
_cell.length_c   1.000
_cell.angle_alpha   90.00
_cell.angle_beta   90.00
_cell.angle_gamma   90.00
#
_symmetry.space_group_name_H-M   'P 1'
#
loop_
_entity.id
_entity.type
_entity.pdbx_description
1 polymer ?
#
loop_
_entity_poly.entity_id
_entity_poly.type
_entity_poly.pdbx_seq_one_letter_code
_entity_poly.pdbx_strand_id
1 'polypeptide(L)'
;MSTDLKSVCLMLRREQHDRLQEMNVNISGFVRDIIDDRLSDHVITLGVSQETRALYDRIISLSSHGDADFEPYLRNALKDMLKDYIEQMQDLHKSLNVGKGKKK
;
A
#
# COMPACT_ATOMS: atom_id res chain seq x y z
N MET A 1 33.13 0.10 -1.23
CA MET A 1 32.68 -0.98 -2.11
C MET A 1 32.13 -0.34 -3.36
N SER A 2 32.73 -0.56 -4.51
CA SER A 2 32.32 0.01 -5.79
C SER A 2 30.91 -0.43 -6.15
N THR A 3 29.94 0.48 -6.06
CA THR A 3 28.56 0.22 -6.43
C THR A 3 28.51 0.11 -7.95
N ASP A 4 28.40 -1.11 -8.47
CA ASP A 4 28.23 -1.38 -9.90
C ASP A 4 26.85 -0.88 -10.32
N LEU A 5 26.78 0.35 -10.84
CA LEU A 5 25.53 1.01 -11.24
C LEU A 5 25.20 0.66 -12.69
N LYS A 6 24.01 0.11 -12.92
CA LYS A 6 23.49 -0.12 -14.28
C LYS A 6 22.66 1.08 -14.73
N SER A 7 22.91 1.56 -15.95
CA SER A 7 22.11 2.60 -16.56
C SER A 7 20.77 2.03 -17.07
N VAL A 8 19.70 2.79 -16.86
CA VAL A 8 18.35 2.45 -17.33
C VAL A 8 17.84 3.62 -18.16
N CYS A 9 17.38 3.32 -19.38
CA CYS A 9 16.72 4.30 -20.24
C CYS A 9 15.21 4.21 -20.03
N LEU A 10 14.56 5.34 -19.76
CA LEU A 10 13.13 5.43 -19.51
C LEU A 10 12.49 6.39 -20.50
N MET A 11 11.38 5.95 -21.10
CA MET A 11 10.56 6.77 -21.96
C MET A 11 9.33 7.22 -21.17
N LEU A 12 9.18 8.52 -21.01
CA LEU A 12 8.04 9.13 -20.31
C LEU A 12 7.11 9.78 -21.33
N ARG A 13 5.80 9.77 -21.05
CA ARG A 13 4.87 10.61 -21.79
C ARG A 13 5.17 12.08 -21.49
N ARG A 14 4.91 12.95 -22.46
CA ARG A 14 5.18 14.40 -22.34
C ARG A 14 4.49 15.01 -21.11
N GLU A 15 3.22 14.68 -20.89
CA GLU A 15 2.45 15.09 -19.71
C GLU A 15 3.05 14.65 -18.36
N GLN A 16 3.73 13.49 -18.32
CA GLN A 16 4.39 12.98 -17.12
C GLN A 16 5.70 13.71 -16.88
N HIS A 17 6.46 13.94 -17.95
CA HIS A 17 7.70 14.70 -17.90
C HIS A 17 7.44 16.14 -17.43
N ASP A 18 6.43 16.80 -17.99
CA ASP A 18 6.09 18.19 -17.66
C ASP A 18 5.67 18.30 -16.19
N ARG A 19 4.83 17.38 -15.68
CA ARG A 19 4.48 17.32 -14.25
C ARG A 19 5.68 17.08 -13.34
N LEU A 20 6.60 16.19 -13.74
CA LEU A 20 7.82 15.93 -12.95
C LEU A 20 8.74 17.16 -12.92
N GLN A 21 8.81 17.92 -14.01
CA GLN A 21 9.53 19.19 -14.04
C GLN A 21 8.87 20.27 -13.16
N GLU A 22 7.55 20.40 -13.19
CA GLU A 22 6.80 21.33 -12.33
C GLU A 22 7.03 21.05 -10.84
N MET A 23 7.20 19.78 -10.48
CA MET A 23 7.52 19.37 -9.10
C MET A 23 8.99 19.63 -8.71
N ASN A 24 9.83 20.11 -9.65
CA ASN A 24 11.26 20.37 -9.46
C ASN A 24 12.05 19.15 -8.93
N VAL A 25 11.65 17.94 -9.37
CA VAL A 25 12.23 16.67 -8.90
C VAL A 25 13.26 16.15 -9.90
N ASN A 26 14.39 15.66 -9.37
CA ASN A 26 15.34 14.90 -10.18
C ASN A 26 14.75 13.51 -10.49
N ILE A 27 14.40 13.27 -11.76
CA ILE A 27 13.79 12.01 -12.23
C ILE A 27 14.62 10.79 -11.84
N SER A 28 15.95 10.87 -11.92
CA SER A 28 16.82 9.74 -11.57
C SER A 28 16.82 9.43 -10.08
N GLY A 29 16.68 10.46 -9.24
CA GLY A 29 16.50 10.31 -7.79
C GLY A 29 15.11 9.73 -7.48
N PHE A 30 14.06 10.33 -8.03
CA PHE A 30 12.68 9.88 -7.86
C PHE A 30 12.48 8.40 -8.24
N VAL A 31 13.03 7.97 -9.37
CA VAL A 31 12.95 6.57 -9.80
C VAL A 31 13.73 5.67 -8.84
N ARG A 32 14.90 6.11 -8.34
CA ARG A 32 15.67 5.34 -7.35
C ARG A 32 14.90 5.21 -6.04
N ASP A 33 14.35 6.30 -5.53
CA ASP A 33 13.58 6.32 -4.29
C ASP A 33 12.35 5.39 -4.39
N ILE A 34 11.63 5.43 -5.52
CA ILE A 34 10.51 4.50 -5.78
C ILE A 34 10.99 3.05 -5.85
N ILE A 35 12.12 2.79 -6.50
CA ILE A 35 12.68 1.44 -6.58
C ILE A 35 13.06 0.96 -5.18
N ASP A 36 13.74 1.78 -4.38
CA ASP A 36 14.15 1.45 -3.02
C ASP A 36 12.93 1.23 -2.11
N ASP A 37 11.91 2.09 -2.20
CA ASP A 37 10.64 1.93 -1.49
C ASP A 37 9.92 0.63 -1.88
N ARG A 38 9.92 0.29 -3.17
CA ARG A 38 9.23 -0.90 -3.68
C ARG A 38 10.02 -2.20 -3.44
N LEU A 39 11.34 -2.11 -3.31
CA LEU A 39 12.22 -3.22 -2.96
C LEU A 39 12.43 -3.35 -1.45
N SER A 40 11.94 -2.40 -0.65
CA SER A 40 11.95 -2.51 0.79
C SER A 40 10.93 -3.56 1.25
N ASP A 41 11.40 -4.58 1.97
CA ASP A 41 10.56 -5.64 2.52
C ASP A 41 9.54 -5.15 3.59
N HIS A 42 9.66 -3.89 4.01
CA HIS A 42 8.92 -3.31 5.15
C HIS A 42 8.10 -2.07 4.77
N VAL A 43 8.01 -1.73 3.49
CA VAL A 43 7.23 -0.57 3.00
C VAL A 43 5.98 -1.06 2.28
N ILE A 44 4.83 -0.54 2.71
CA ILE A 44 3.54 -0.82 2.07
C ILE A 44 3.13 0.42 1.28
N THR A 45 3.07 0.30 -0.04
CA THR A 45 2.45 1.34 -0.89
C THR A 45 0.99 0.99 -1.12
N LEU A 46 0.07 1.79 -0.57
CA LEU A 46 -1.38 1.58 -0.70
C LEU A 46 -2.04 2.70 -1.50
N GLY A 47 -2.78 2.34 -2.54
CA GLY A 47 -3.69 3.27 -3.22
C GLY A 47 -4.93 3.49 -2.36
N VAL A 48 -5.20 4.72 -1.95
CA VAL A 48 -6.33 5.08 -1.07
C VAL A 48 -7.20 6.16 -1.71
N SER A 49 -8.44 6.32 -1.20
CA SER A 49 -9.30 7.43 -1.61
C SER A 49 -8.76 8.78 -1.10
N GLN A 50 -9.22 9.88 -1.70
CA GLN A 50 -8.84 11.23 -1.27
C GLN A 50 -9.23 11.51 0.18
N GLU A 51 -10.39 11.00 0.62
CA GLU A 51 -10.87 11.14 2.00
C GLU A 51 -9.93 10.43 2.98
N THR A 52 -9.55 9.19 2.69
CA THR A 52 -8.59 8.44 3.51
C THR A 52 -7.22 9.13 3.53
N ARG A 53 -6.77 9.67 2.39
CA ARG A 53 -5.50 10.43 2.33
C ARG A 53 -5.53 11.66 3.22
N ALA A 54 -6.60 12.46 3.16
CA ALA A 54 -6.75 13.65 3.98
C ALA A 54 -6.78 13.32 5.49
N LEU A 55 -7.41 12.20 5.86
CA LEU A 55 -7.44 11.71 7.23
C LEU A 55 -6.04 11.28 7.70
N TYR A 56 -5.30 10.52 6.88
CA TYR A 56 -3.92 10.15 7.16
C TYR A 56 -3.03 11.38 7.35
N ASP A 57 -3.08 12.35 6.42
CA ASP A 57 -2.26 13.58 6.50
C ASP A 57 -2.54 14.35 7.80
N ARG A 58 -3.82 14.40 8.23
CA ARG A 58 -4.21 15.06 9.48
C ARG A 58 -3.68 14.32 10.72
N ILE A 59 -3.78 12.99 10.74
CA ILE A 59 -3.28 12.17 11.86
C ILE A 59 -1.76 12.29 11.97
N ILE A 60 -1.04 12.16 10.86
CA ILE A 60 0.42 12.24 10.83
C ILE A 60 0.91 13.64 11.19
N SER A 61 0.20 14.70 10.78
CA SER A 61 0.56 16.08 11.16
C SER A 61 0.54 16.35 12.67
N LEU A 62 -0.19 15.53 13.43
CA LEU A 62 -0.30 15.60 14.90
C LEU A 62 0.62 14.60 15.61
N SER A 63 1.25 13.69 14.86
CA SER A 63 2.10 12.62 15.38
C SER A 63 3.56 13.05 15.48
N SER A 64 4.21 12.70 16.58
CA SER A 64 5.62 13.03 16.80
C SER A 64 6.57 12.07 16.05
N HIS A 65 6.14 10.83 15.79
CA HIS A 65 6.96 9.79 15.16
C HIS A 65 6.39 9.27 13.83
N GLY A 66 5.40 9.99 13.27
CA GLY A 66 4.83 9.69 11.96
C GLY A 66 4.31 8.26 11.85
N ASP A 67 4.89 7.49 10.92
CA ASP A 67 4.47 6.12 10.61
C ASP A 67 4.67 5.14 11.77
N ALA A 68 5.63 5.37 12.67
CA ALA A 68 5.85 4.50 13.82
C ALA A 68 4.66 4.50 14.80
N ASP A 69 3.99 5.65 14.91
CA ASP A 69 2.79 5.79 15.76
C ASP A 69 1.53 5.27 15.03
N PHE A 70 1.53 5.25 13.69
CA PHE A 70 0.43 4.76 12.86
C PHE A 70 0.43 3.24 12.67
N GLU A 71 1.60 2.62 12.51
CA GLU A 71 1.76 1.20 12.20
C GLU A 71 1.00 0.26 13.15
N PRO A 72 0.98 0.47 14.49
CA PRO A 72 0.23 -0.39 15.39
C PRO A 72 -1.28 -0.41 15.10
N TYR A 73 -1.84 0.75 14.71
CA TYR A 73 -3.26 0.86 14.35
C TYR A 73 -3.54 0.18 13.02
N LEU A 74 -2.67 0.38 12.03
CA LEU A 74 -2.78 -0.32 10.75
C LEU A 74 -2.71 -1.84 10.93
N ARG A 75 -1.78 -2.32 11.74
CA ARG A 75 -1.62 -3.75 12.05
C ARG A 75 -2.88 -4.34 12.70
N ASN A 76 -3.50 -3.62 13.61
CA ASN A 76 -4.74 -4.07 14.25
C ASN A 76 -5.90 -4.12 13.25
N ALA A 77 -6.06 -3.09 12.42
CA ALA A 77 -7.08 -3.09 11.37
C ALA A 77 -6.91 -4.27 10.39
N LEU A 78 -5.67 -4.62 10.02
CA LEU A 78 -5.40 -5.79 9.18
C LEU A 78 -5.77 -7.11 9.85
N LYS A 79 -5.55 -7.24 11.17
CA LYS A 79 -5.97 -8.43 11.94
C LYS A 79 -7.49 -8.55 12.00
N ASP A 80 -8.19 -7.44 12.20
CA ASP A 80 -9.64 -7.41 12.25
C ASP A 80 -10.23 -7.79 10.88
N MET A 81 -9.69 -7.23 9.79
CA MET A 81 -10.07 -7.61 8.42
C MET A 81 -9.84 -9.10 8.14
N LEU A 82 -8.72 -9.68 8.61
CA LEU A 82 -8.46 -11.10 8.46
C LEU A 82 -9.50 -11.95 9.22
N LYS A 83 -9.86 -11.52 10.43
CA LYS A 83 -10.87 -12.20 11.24
C LYS A 83 -12.23 -12.20 10.53
N ASP A 84 -12.65 -11.06 9.98
CA ASP A 84 -13.90 -10.94 9.25
C ASP A 84 -13.93 -11.87 8.03
N TYR A 85 -12.82 -11.99 7.30
CA TYR A 85 -12.74 -12.95 6.18
C TYR A 85 -12.85 -14.40 6.62
N ILE A 86 -12.23 -14.76 7.75
CA ILE A 86 -12.34 -16.12 8.30
C ILE A 86 -13.79 -16.43 8.67
N GLU A 87 -14.48 -15.50 9.34
CA GLU A 87 -15.88 -15.65 9.72
C GLU A 87 -16.78 -15.80 8.48
N GLN A 88 -16.61 -14.94 7.48
CA GLN A 88 -17.35 -15.02 6.21
C GLN A 88 -17.12 -16.36 5.50
N MET A 89 -15.88 -16.86 5.46
CA MET A 89 -15.58 -18.16 4.85
C MET A 89 -16.17 -19.33 5.64
N GLN A 90 -16.16 -19.27 6.98
CA GLN A 90 -16.78 -20.28 7.83
C GLN A 90 -18.30 -20.33 7.63
N ASP A 91 -18.95 -19.17 7.53
CA ASP A 91 -20.39 -19.09 7.30
C ASP A 91 -20.78 -19.52 5.88
N LEU A 92 -19.94 -19.22 4.90
CA LEU A 92 -20.07 -19.78 3.55
C LEU A 92 -19.96 -21.32 3.57
N HIS A 93 -18.97 -21.88 4.29
CA HIS A 93 -18.81 -23.32 4.41
C HIS A 93 -20.01 -23.99 5.13
N LYS A 94 -20.54 -23.36 6.19
CA LYS A 94 -21.75 -23.83 6.88
C LYS A 94 -22.96 -23.81 5.94
N SER A 95 -23.19 -22.72 5.22
CA SER A 95 -24.34 -22.60 4.30
C SER A 95 -24.28 -23.62 3.15
N LEU A 96 -23.10 -23.92 2.62
CA LEU A 96 -22.89 -24.95 1.59
C LEU A 96 -23.10 -26.38 2.11
N ASN A 97 -22.75 -26.67 3.36
CA ASN A 97 -22.95 -28.00 3.96
C ASN A 97 -24.38 -28.26 4.44
N VAL A 98 -25.15 -27.22 4.78
CA VAL A 98 -26.57 -27.35 5.13
C VAL A 98 -27.43 -27.73 3.91
N GLY A 99 -26.97 -27.44 2.68
CA GLY A 99 -27.67 -27.76 1.42
C GLY A 99 -27.60 -29.23 0.98
N LYS A 100 -26.71 -30.08 1.53
CA LYS A 100 -26.54 -31.49 1.14
C LYS A 100 -27.35 -32.50 1.98
N GLY A 101 -28.17 -32.03 2.92
CA GLY A 101 -28.95 -32.88 3.84
C GLY A 101 -30.39 -33.21 3.43
N LYS A 102 -30.89 -32.74 2.27
CA LYS A 102 -32.27 -33.02 1.81
C LYS A 102 -32.31 -33.61 0.40
N LYS A 103 -31.87 -34.85 0.26
CA LYS A 103 -32.44 -35.80 -0.70
C LYS A 103 -32.76 -37.08 0.06
N LYS A 104 -33.98 -37.10 0.64
CA LYS A 104 -34.70 -38.34 0.94
C LYS A 104 -35.33 -38.83 -0.35
#